data_AF-A0A8H7RWC7-F1
#
_entry.id   AF-A0A8H7RWC7-F1
#
_cell.length_a   1.000
_cell.length_b   1.000
_cell.length_c   1.000
_cell.angle_alpha   90.00
_cell.angle_beta   90.00
_cell.angle_gamma   90.00
#
_symmetry.space_group_name_H-M   'P 1'
#
loop_
_entity.id
_entity.type
_entity.pdbx_description
1 polymer ?
#
loop_
_entity_poly.entity_id
_entity_poly.type
_entity_poly.pdbx_seq_one_letter_code
_entity_poly.pdbx_strand_id
1 'polypeptide(L)'
;MKSSLTKTEQEALSHIMNAGAKITTKYDKNNVTIAVVENRSQDEYRLAGLHNKYVANKQWLINTSYREEFQAPTMTIMDYPLPIGAVPGSNNKTFSIEGFLGMERQYVKYAGSAIGFVFCPFICPEVNYREAPLISSMFNFNPR
;
A
#
# COMPACT_ATOMS: atom_id res chain seq x y z
N MET A 1 -1.94 -7.10 -21.53
CA MET A 1 -2.16 -8.33 -20.74
C MET A 1 -3.36 -8.10 -19.83
N LYS A 2 -4.45 -8.86 -19.96
CA LYS A 2 -5.50 -8.88 -18.93
C LYS A 2 -4.94 -9.68 -17.76
N SER A 3 -4.55 -9.01 -16.68
CA SER A 3 -4.16 -9.67 -15.43
C SER A 3 -5.36 -10.47 -14.93
N SER A 4 -5.23 -11.79 -14.88
CA SER A 4 -6.22 -12.68 -14.26
C SER A 4 -6.21 -12.46 -12.76
N LEU A 5 -7.38 -12.19 -12.17
CA LEU A 5 -7.52 -12.04 -10.73
C LEU A 5 -7.13 -13.33 -10.00
N THR A 6 -6.40 -13.21 -8.90
CA THR A 6 -6.10 -14.32 -8.00
C THR A 6 -7.36 -14.79 -7.27
N LYS A 7 -7.32 -15.99 -6.69
CA LYS A 7 -8.45 -16.54 -5.90
C LYS A 7 -8.87 -15.58 -4.78
N THR A 8 -7.91 -15.05 -4.03
CA THR A 8 -8.16 -14.08 -2.94
C THR A 8 -8.79 -12.79 -3.45
N GLU A 9 -8.34 -12.29 -4.60
CA GLU A 9 -8.95 -11.09 -5.22
C GLU A 9 -10.39 -11.35 -5.67
N GLN A 10 -10.69 -12.54 -6.20
CA GLN A 10 -12.05 -12.94 -6.59
C GLN A 10 -12.97 -13.06 -5.37
N GLU A 11 -12.49 -13.63 -4.27
CA GLU A 11 -13.21 -13.72 -3.00
C GLU A 11 -13.50 -12.33 -2.42
N ALA A 12 -12.49 -11.45 -2.38
CA ALA A 12 -12.65 -10.08 -1.91
C ALA A 12 -13.67 -9.28 -2.76
N LEU A 13 -13.61 -9.42 -4.08
CA LEU A 13 -14.57 -8.80 -5.00
C LEU A 13 -15.99 -9.30 -4.73
N SER A 14 -16.15 -10.61 -4.56
CA SER A 14 -17.46 -11.21 -4.26
C SER A 14 -18.03 -10.67 -2.94
N HIS A 15 -17.19 -10.55 -1.91
CA HIS A 15 -17.61 -9.98 -0.63
C HIS A 15 -18.07 -8.54 -0.76
N ILE A 16 -17.30 -7.71 -1.47
CA ILE A 16 -17.61 -6.30 -1.69
C ILE A 16 -18.88 -6.12 -2.56
N MET A 17 -19.10 -6.99 -3.55
CA MET A 17 -20.34 -7.01 -4.34
C MET A 17 -21.55 -7.37 -3.47
N ASN A 18 -21.42 -8.35 -2.58
CA ASN A 18 -22.48 -8.75 -1.65
C ASN A 18 -22.82 -7.64 -0.65
N ALA A 19 -21.84 -6.78 -0.31
CA ALA A 19 -22.05 -5.56 0.48
C ALA A 19 -22.72 -4.41 -0.31
N GLY A 20 -23.06 -4.63 -1.60
CA GLY A 20 -23.81 -3.68 -2.42
C GLY A 20 -22.96 -2.84 -3.38
N ALA A 21 -21.66 -3.09 -3.50
CA ALA A 21 -20.83 -2.40 -4.47
C ALA A 21 -21.17 -2.81 -5.90
N LYS A 22 -21.05 -1.86 -6.83
CA LYS A 22 -21.19 -2.10 -8.28
C LYS A 22 -19.81 -2.06 -8.93
N ILE A 23 -19.53 -3.03 -9.78
CA ILE A 23 -18.25 -3.15 -10.48
C ILE A 23 -18.45 -2.85 -11.96
N THR A 24 -17.55 -2.05 -12.53
CA THR A 24 -17.45 -1.81 -13.97
C THR A 24 -16.00 -2.00 -14.41
N THR A 25 -15.80 -2.52 -15.61
CA THR A 25 -14.48 -2.65 -16.24
C THR A 25 -14.10 -1.42 -17.06
N LYS A 26 -15.01 -0.46 -17.21
CA LYS A 26 -14.80 0.79 -17.93
C LYS A 26 -14.96 1.96 -16.96
N TYR A 27 -14.02 2.89 -17.01
CA TYR A 27 -14.09 4.11 -16.23
C TYR A 27 -15.19 5.03 -16.75
N ASP A 28 -16.06 5.47 -15.85
CA ASP A 28 -17.09 6.47 -16.11
C ASP A 28 -17.13 7.47 -14.95
N LYS A 29 -16.97 8.76 -15.27
CA LYS A 29 -16.94 9.87 -14.30
C LYS A 29 -18.15 9.87 -13.36
N ASN A 30 -19.33 9.53 -13.88
CA ASN A 30 -20.58 9.67 -13.14
C ASN A 30 -20.86 8.48 -12.24
N ASN A 31 -20.46 7.27 -12.66
CA ASN A 31 -20.77 6.04 -11.96
C ASN A 31 -19.61 5.48 -11.12
N VAL A 32 -18.36 5.93 -11.35
CA VAL A 32 -17.19 5.49 -10.58
C VAL A 32 -16.98 6.38 -9.36
N THR A 33 -16.91 5.74 -8.19
CA THR A 33 -16.52 6.38 -6.92
C THR A 33 -15.05 6.10 -6.60
N ILE A 34 -14.57 4.89 -6.94
CA ILE A 34 -13.22 4.41 -6.65
C ILE A 34 -12.69 3.74 -7.91
N ALA A 35 -11.55 4.20 -8.40
CA ALA A 35 -10.83 3.55 -9.49
C ALA A 35 -9.79 2.58 -8.93
N VAL A 36 -9.91 1.29 -9.28
CA VAL A 36 -8.93 0.28 -8.91
C VAL A 36 -7.95 0.09 -10.07
N VAL A 37 -6.68 0.46 -9.86
CA VAL A 37 -5.63 0.45 -10.88
C VAL A 37 -4.38 -0.27 -10.37
N GLU A 38 -3.63 -0.89 -11.27
CA GLU A 38 -2.40 -1.62 -10.96
C GLU A 38 -1.27 -0.65 -10.56
N ASN A 39 -1.15 0.47 -11.28
CA ASN A 39 -0.10 1.47 -11.07
C ASN A 39 -0.55 2.87 -11.50
N ARG A 40 0.28 3.88 -11.18
CA ARG A 40 -0.04 5.29 -11.44
C ARG A 40 0.09 5.74 -12.90
N SER A 41 0.59 4.90 -13.80
CA SER A 41 0.73 5.28 -15.22
C SER A 41 -0.52 5.03 -16.06
N GLN A 42 -1.53 4.36 -15.50
CA GLN A 42 -2.77 4.07 -16.21
C GLN A 42 -3.62 5.35 -16.38
N ASP A 43 -4.31 5.49 -17.51
CA ASP A 43 -5.13 6.68 -17.77
C ASP A 43 -6.24 6.85 -16.73
N GLU A 44 -6.79 5.75 -16.23
CA GLU A 44 -7.81 5.73 -15.18
C GLU A 44 -7.30 6.37 -13.88
N TYR A 45 -6.01 6.23 -13.55
CA TYR A 45 -5.40 6.91 -12.40
C TYR A 45 -5.53 8.43 -12.55
N ARG A 46 -5.11 8.95 -13.71
CA ARG A 46 -5.15 10.38 -14.02
C ARG A 46 -6.58 10.90 -14.08
N LEU A 47 -7.48 10.17 -14.76
CA LEU A 47 -8.89 10.54 -14.90
C LEU A 47 -9.62 10.52 -13.55
N ALA A 48 -9.33 9.57 -12.67
CA ALA A 48 -9.87 9.52 -11.32
C ALA A 48 -9.42 10.73 -10.49
N GLY A 49 -8.12 11.06 -10.54
CA GLY A 49 -7.58 12.25 -9.89
C GLY A 49 -8.24 13.55 -10.38
N LEU A 50 -8.37 13.74 -11.70
CA LEU A 50 -9.03 14.92 -12.28
C LEU A 50 -10.52 15.04 -11.89
N HIS A 51 -11.17 13.93 -11.59
CA HIS A 51 -12.57 13.88 -11.21
C HIS A 51 -12.79 13.79 -9.69
N ASN A 52 -11.75 13.99 -8.88
CA ASN A 52 -11.78 13.89 -7.41
C ASN A 52 -12.37 12.55 -6.92
N LYS A 53 -12.01 11.45 -7.58
CA LYS A 53 -12.39 10.09 -7.20
C LYS A 53 -11.28 9.46 -6.36
N TYR A 54 -11.65 8.49 -5.52
CA TYR A 54 -10.64 7.67 -4.85
C TYR A 54 -9.92 6.78 -5.87
N VAL A 55 -8.65 6.50 -5.57
CA VAL A 55 -7.84 5.59 -6.37
C VAL A 55 -7.22 4.57 -5.44
N ALA A 56 -7.34 3.30 -5.79
CA ALA A 56 -6.88 2.18 -5.00
C ALA A 56 -6.16 1.16 -5.87
N ASN A 57 -5.38 0.27 -5.25
CA ASN A 57 -4.89 -0.94 -5.90
C ASN A 57 -5.75 -2.15 -5.49
N LYS A 58 -5.40 -3.35 -5.97
CA LYS A 58 -6.16 -4.58 -5.64
C LYS A 58 -6.05 -4.97 -4.16
N GLN A 59 -4.96 -4.62 -3.48
CA GLN A 59 -4.78 -4.90 -2.05
C GLN A 59 -5.84 -4.18 -1.20
N TRP A 60 -6.26 -2.98 -1.61
CA TRP A 60 -7.34 -2.27 -0.94
C TRP A 60 -8.66 -3.05 -0.95
N LEU A 61 -8.97 -3.78 -2.02
CA LEU A 61 -10.18 -4.63 -2.07
C LEU A 61 -10.09 -5.74 -1.03
N ILE A 62 -8.94 -6.41 -0.95
CA ILE A 62 -8.69 -7.48 0.01
C ILE A 62 -8.83 -6.92 1.44
N ASN A 63 -8.12 -5.83 1.73
CA ASN A 63 -8.12 -5.23 3.07
C ASN A 63 -9.51 -4.70 3.46
N THR A 64 -10.24 -4.09 2.52
CA THR A 64 -11.63 -3.64 2.75
C THR A 64 -12.56 -4.83 3.00
N SER A 65 -12.38 -5.94 2.28
CA SER A 65 -13.20 -7.13 2.51
C SER A 65 -12.97 -7.76 3.89
N TYR A 66 -11.74 -7.70 4.43
CA TYR A 66 -11.44 -8.17 5.78
C TYR A 66 -11.86 -7.18 6.87
N ARG A 67 -11.79 -5.88 6.60
CA ARG A 67 -12.18 -4.84 7.56
C ARG A 67 -13.70 -4.75 7.73
N GLU A 68 -14.46 -5.16 6.72
CA GLU A 68 -15.93 -5.02 6.66
C GLU A 68 -16.42 -3.56 6.76
N GLU A 69 -15.51 -2.60 6.60
CA GLU A 69 -15.80 -1.17 6.61
C GLU A 69 -15.08 -0.45 5.48
N PHE A 70 -15.67 0.65 5.01
CA PHE A 70 -15.02 1.52 4.05
C PHE A 70 -13.93 2.35 4.73
N GLN A 71 -12.70 2.21 4.24
CA GLN A 71 -11.60 3.08 4.59
C GLN A 71 -11.04 3.70 3.30
N ALA A 72 -10.79 5.01 3.33
CA ALA A 72 -10.21 5.70 2.17
C ALA A 72 -8.85 5.07 1.80
N PRO A 73 -8.59 4.75 0.51
CA PRO A 73 -7.33 4.09 0.08
C PRO A 73 -6.05 4.87 0.40
N THR A 74 -6.16 6.17 0.69
CA THR A 74 -5.04 7.04 1.07
C THR A 74 -4.60 6.88 2.52
N MET A 75 -5.35 6.13 3.34
CA MET A 75 -5.02 5.90 4.75
C MET A 75 -3.83 4.97 4.94
N THR A 76 -3.55 4.09 3.97
CA THR A 76 -2.39 3.19 4.01
C THR A 76 -1.64 3.23 2.68
N ILE A 77 -0.31 3.18 2.72
CA ILE A 77 0.50 3.18 1.48
C ILE A 77 0.25 1.92 0.65
N MET A 78 -0.11 0.82 1.32
CA MET A 78 -0.32 -0.50 0.70
C MET A 78 -1.64 -0.58 -0.06
N ASP A 79 -2.61 0.28 0.23
CA ASP A 79 -3.90 0.33 -0.46
C ASP A 79 -3.87 1.23 -1.70
N TYR A 80 -2.84 2.07 -1.82
CA TYR A 80 -2.71 3.05 -2.90
C TYR A 80 -1.85 2.49 -4.05
N PRO A 81 -2.16 2.83 -5.33
CA PRO A 81 -1.35 2.38 -6.45
C PRO A 81 0.10 2.85 -6.35
N LEU A 82 1.03 1.95 -6.69
CA LEU A 82 2.45 2.26 -6.68
C LEU A 82 2.84 3.02 -7.95
N PRO A 83 3.81 3.96 -7.87
CA PRO A 83 4.41 4.54 -9.06
C PRO A 83 5.12 3.44 -9.87
N ILE A 84 5.26 3.66 -11.18
CA ILE A 84 6.16 2.81 -11.97
C ILE A 84 7.59 3.21 -11.67
N GLY A 85 8.38 2.25 -11.21
CA GLY A 85 9.78 2.45 -10.88
C GLY A 85 9.99 3.00 -9.47
N ALA A 86 11.26 3.26 -9.17
CA ALA A 86 11.69 3.78 -7.89
C ALA A 86 11.47 5.30 -7.79
N VAL A 87 11.23 5.77 -6.58
CA VAL A 87 11.25 7.21 -6.30
C VAL A 87 12.65 7.78 -6.61
N PRO A 88 12.78 8.94 -7.26
CA PRO A 88 14.08 9.56 -7.48
C PRO A 88 14.89 9.65 -6.18
N GLY A 89 16.11 9.11 -6.20
CA GLY A 89 16.99 9.09 -5.02
C GLY A 89 16.82 7.87 -4.09
N SER A 90 15.91 6.93 -4.36
CA SER A 90 15.87 5.62 -3.67
C SER A 90 16.64 4.52 -4.41
N ASN A 91 16.90 4.70 -5.71
CA ASN A 91 17.72 3.78 -6.51
C ASN A 91 19.06 3.48 -5.84
N ASN A 92 19.39 2.18 -5.73
CA ASN A 92 20.63 1.65 -5.13
C ASN A 92 20.82 1.98 -3.65
N LYS A 93 19.79 2.45 -2.95
CA LYS A 93 19.87 2.65 -1.51
C LYS A 93 19.30 1.45 -0.78
N THR A 94 20.08 0.96 0.16
CA THR A 94 19.70 -0.13 1.05
C THR A 94 19.18 0.42 2.37
N PHE A 95 18.10 -0.16 2.88
CA PHE A 95 17.60 0.13 4.22
C PHE A 95 17.52 -1.16 5.05
N SER A 96 17.69 -1.01 6.36
CA SER A 96 17.39 -2.06 7.34
C SER A 96 16.53 -1.46 8.44
N ILE A 97 15.77 -2.33 9.11
CA ILE A 97 14.88 -1.92 10.20
C ILE A 97 15.17 -2.79 11.42
N GLU A 98 15.29 -2.12 12.56
CA GLU A 98 15.49 -2.74 13.87
C GLU A 98 14.30 -2.43 14.78
N GLY A 99 14.05 -3.28 15.78
CA GLY A 99 12.99 -3.08 16.77
C GLY A 99 11.55 -3.30 16.27
N PHE A 100 11.36 -3.56 14.97
CA PHE A 100 10.09 -4.07 14.43
C PHE A 100 10.12 -5.60 14.34
N LEU A 101 9.04 -6.23 14.79
CA LEU A 101 8.80 -7.68 14.71
C LEU A 101 7.58 -7.96 13.84
N GLY A 102 7.33 -9.25 13.54
CA GLY A 102 6.08 -9.70 12.95
C GLY A 102 5.62 -8.96 11.68
N MET A 103 4.34 -8.55 11.69
CA MET A 103 3.65 -7.95 10.55
C MET A 103 4.10 -6.50 10.31
N GLU A 104 4.47 -5.79 11.36
CA GLU A 104 4.98 -4.43 11.30
C GLU A 104 6.30 -4.39 10.53
N ARG A 105 7.19 -5.35 10.81
CA ARG A 105 8.44 -5.51 10.06
C ARG A 105 8.18 -5.79 8.58
N GLN A 106 7.22 -6.67 8.28
CA GLN A 106 6.86 -6.97 6.90
C GLN A 106 6.25 -5.76 6.21
N TYR A 107 5.39 -5.01 6.88
CA TYR A 107 4.78 -3.80 6.34
C TYR A 107 5.84 -2.77 5.94
N VAL A 108 6.78 -2.45 6.84
CA VAL A 108 7.83 -1.47 6.54
C VAL A 108 8.76 -1.98 5.44
N LYS A 109 9.07 -3.28 5.43
CA LYS A 109 9.81 -3.91 4.34
C LYS A 109 9.09 -3.72 2.99
N TYR A 110 7.80 -4.03 2.92
CA TYR A 110 7.02 -3.89 1.69
C TYR A 110 6.92 -2.43 1.25
N ALA A 111 6.65 -1.51 2.17
CA ALA A 111 6.56 -0.08 1.87
C ALA A 111 7.89 0.47 1.33
N GLY A 112 9.02 0.14 1.96
CA GLY A 112 10.34 0.58 1.50
C GLY A 112 10.72 0.00 0.13
N SER A 113 10.44 -1.27 -0.10
CA SER A 113 10.66 -1.89 -1.42
C SER A 113 9.75 -1.31 -2.49
N ALA A 114 8.50 -1.00 -2.15
CA ALA A 114 7.52 -0.43 -3.06
C ALA A 114 7.90 0.97 -3.60
N ILE A 115 8.68 1.73 -2.83
CA ILE A 115 9.24 3.03 -3.25
C ILE A 115 10.65 2.92 -3.85
N GLY A 116 11.19 1.71 -3.97
CA GLY A 116 12.43 1.40 -4.69
C GLY A 116 13.69 1.23 -3.84
N PHE A 117 13.60 1.14 -2.52
CA PHE A 117 14.75 0.77 -1.69
C PHE A 117 15.00 -0.75 -1.71
N VAL A 118 16.25 -1.14 -1.47
CA VAL A 118 16.62 -2.55 -1.26
C VAL A 118 16.60 -2.87 0.23
N PHE A 119 15.80 -3.85 0.65
CA PHE A 119 15.76 -4.26 2.05
C PHE A 119 16.93 -5.18 2.41
N CYS A 120 17.77 -4.80 3.38
CA CYS A 120 18.71 -5.71 4.03
C CYS A 120 18.12 -6.22 5.37
N PRO A 121 18.02 -7.55 5.58
CA PRO A 121 17.42 -8.13 6.78
C PRO A 121 18.25 -7.93 8.06
N PHE A 122 19.54 -7.62 7.92
CA PHE A 122 20.45 -7.33 9.03
C PHE A 122 21.04 -5.93 8.85
N ILE A 123 21.82 -5.43 9.82
CA ILE A 123 22.61 -4.23 9.55
C ILE A 123 23.74 -4.63 8.58
N CYS A 124 23.58 -4.24 7.32
CA CYS A 124 24.66 -4.30 6.33
C CYS A 124 25.51 -3.01 6.40
N PRO A 125 26.83 -3.04 6.15
CA PRO A 125 27.66 -1.83 6.05
C PRO A 125 27.18 -0.84 4.97
N GLU A 126 26.43 -1.33 3.99
CA GLU A 126 25.90 -0.60 2.84
C GLU A 126 24.52 0.05 3.10
N VAL A 127 24.01 -0.02 4.33
CA VAL A 127 22.74 0.61 4.71
C VAL A 127 22.89 2.13 4.72
N ASN A 128 22.08 2.81 3.91
CA ASN A 128 22.13 4.26 3.73
C ASN A 128 21.11 5.02 4.61
N TYR A 129 20.09 4.33 5.14
CA TYR A 129 19.08 4.90 6.03
C TYR A 129 18.77 3.96 7.19
N ARG A 130 18.71 4.54 8.40
CA ARG A 130 18.44 3.83 9.65
C ARG A 130 17.25 4.49 10.34
N GLU A 131 16.16 3.76 10.51
CA GLU A 131 15.13 4.11 11.49
C GLU A 131 15.28 3.18 12.70
N ALA A 132 15.86 3.72 13.77
CA ALA A 132 15.80 3.10 15.08
C ALA A 132 14.53 3.62 15.78
N PRO A 133 13.69 2.75 16.36
CA PRO A 133 12.64 3.25 17.24
C PRO A 133 13.31 3.98 18.39
N LEU A 134 12.87 5.22 18.65
CA LEU A 134 13.28 6.02 19.81
C LEU A 134 12.75 5.35 21.09
N ILE A 135 13.33 4.21 21.48
CA ILE A 135 12.98 3.51 22.73
C ILE A 135 13.71 4.14 23.93
N SER A 136 14.68 5.04 23.72
CA SER A 136 15.47 5.62 24.82
C SER A 136 14.94 6.92 25.44
N SER A 137 13.84 7.52 24.95
CA SER A 137 13.31 8.77 25.53
C SER A 137 11.93 8.67 26.19
N MET A 138 11.29 7.50 26.22
CA MET A 138 9.95 7.33 26.81
C MET A 138 9.88 6.43 28.06
N PHE A 139 10.97 5.79 28.49
CA PHE A 139 11.01 5.04 29.76
C PHE A 139 11.74 5.81 30.86
N ASN A 140 11.20 6.97 31.25
CA ASN A 140 11.36 7.47 32.63
C ASN A 140 10.25 6.81 33.48
N PHE A 141 10.33 5.49 33.66
CA PHE A 141 9.52 4.82 34.67
C PHE A 141 10.32 4.88 35.97
N ASN A 142 9.99 5.86 36.81
CA ASN A 142 10.53 6.01 38.16
C ASN A 142 9.81 4.99 39.06
N PRO A 143 10.48 3.94 39.58
CA PRO A 143 9.85 3.04 40.51
C PRO A 143 9.83 3.73 41.88
N ARG A 144 8.63 4.12 42.33
CA ARG A 144 8.32 4.24 43.75
C ARG A 144 7.48 3.04 44.15
#